data_AF-A0AAV9R599-F1
#
_entry.id   AF-A0AAV9R599-F1
#
_cell.length_a   1.000
_cell.length_b   1.000
_cell.length_c   1.000
_cell.angle_alpha   90.00
_cell.angle_beta   90.00
_cell.angle_gamma   90.00
#
_symmetry.space_group_name_H-M   'P 1'
#
loop_
_entity.id
_entity.type
_entity.pdbx_description
1 polymer ?
#
loop_
_entity_poly.entity_id
_entity_poly.type
_entity_poly.pdbx_seq_one_letter_code
_entity_poly.pdbx_strand_id
1 'polypeptide(L)'
;MLLMLNREAKRAQLKGHGWTALTEKQLDRQITKDELKLHCRRRTRGEEQTIQLLDQLISELISDKGNDSLGVPLLDPIRMQHIWLVQKRHVKCIQDPPDVALYTQTGTIIKGGVQLQTLPCARGSTSLESFHCLFNQFIPGNSANSLNFQIYLLEGLHHWNHNRATAAVETETSGLHTYSGELVHSVNTNYERVFG
;
A
#
# COMPACT_ATOMS: atom_id res chain seq x y z
N MET A 1 8.81 3.68 -18.82
CA MET A 1 8.85 4.83 -19.77
C MET A 1 8.34 6.14 -19.14
N LEU A 2 7.14 6.19 -18.55
CA LEU A 2 6.54 7.46 -18.07
C LEU A 2 7.22 8.11 -16.85
N LEU A 3 7.82 7.33 -15.94
CA LEU A 3 8.56 7.89 -14.79
C LEU A 3 9.82 8.65 -15.21
N MET A 4 10.50 8.19 -16.26
CA MET A 4 11.70 8.85 -16.79
C MET A 4 11.36 10.21 -17.40
N LEU A 5 10.28 10.29 -18.17
CA LEU A 5 9.76 11.55 -18.73
C LEU A 5 9.36 12.55 -17.64
N ASN A 6 8.69 12.09 -16.57
CA ASN A 6 8.35 12.96 -15.45
C ASN A 6 9.61 13.48 -14.72
N ARG A 7 10.62 12.62 -14.52
CA ARG A 7 11.92 13.02 -13.96
C ARG A 7 12.62 14.07 -14.83
N GLU A 8 12.63 13.87 -16.15
CA GLU A 8 13.22 14.81 -17.10
C GLU A 8 12.51 16.18 -17.05
N ALA A 9 11.17 16.17 -17.14
CA ALA A 9 10.36 17.39 -17.05
C ALA A 9 10.57 18.13 -15.72
N LYS A 10 10.63 17.40 -14.60
CA LYS A 10 10.90 17.99 -13.28
C LYS A 10 12.30 18.57 -13.20
N ARG A 11 13.31 17.87 -13.74
CA ARG A 11 14.69 18.36 -13.80
C ARG A 11 14.80 19.65 -14.61
N ALA A 12 14.18 19.70 -15.78
CA ALA A 12 14.21 20.89 -16.64
C ALA A 12 13.50 22.08 -15.96
N GLN A 13 12.36 21.84 -15.31
CA GLN A 13 11.68 22.84 -14.51
C GLN A 13 12.59 23.39 -13.40
N LEU A 14 13.23 22.53 -12.61
CA LEU A 14 14.10 22.95 -11.51
C LEU A 14 15.36 23.70 -11.99
N LYS A 15 15.94 23.29 -13.13
CA LYS A 15 17.04 24.05 -13.77
C LYS A 15 16.61 25.48 -14.12
N GLY A 16 15.40 25.67 -14.62
CA GLY A 16 14.83 27.00 -14.88
C GLY A 16 14.65 27.86 -13.62
N HIS A 17 14.59 27.24 -12.43
CA HIS A 17 14.54 27.92 -11.13
C HIS A 17 15.93 28.05 -10.47
N GLY A 18 17.02 27.82 -11.23
CA GLY A 18 18.40 27.97 -10.75
C GLY A 18 19.01 26.73 -10.09
N TRP A 19 18.32 25.58 -10.10
CA TRP A 19 18.85 24.33 -9.53
C TRP A 19 19.66 23.56 -10.58
N THR A 20 20.98 23.77 -10.62
CA THR A 20 21.85 23.27 -11.69
C THR A 20 22.50 21.92 -11.39
N ALA A 21 22.80 21.61 -10.12
CA ALA A 21 23.52 20.40 -9.70
C ALA A 21 22.66 19.51 -8.76
N LEU A 22 21.63 18.87 -9.33
CA LEU A 22 20.73 17.95 -8.62
C LEU A 22 21.17 16.49 -8.78
N THR A 23 21.36 15.78 -7.67
CA THR A 23 21.46 14.31 -7.68
C THR A 23 20.10 13.67 -7.97
N GLU A 24 20.07 12.41 -8.43
CA GLU A 24 18.82 11.66 -8.66
C GLU A 24 17.96 11.58 -7.39
N LYS A 25 18.56 11.36 -6.22
CA LYS A 25 17.84 11.32 -4.94
C LYS A 25 17.19 12.66 -4.60
N GLN A 26 17.87 13.77 -4.85
CA GLN A 26 17.31 15.11 -4.61
C GLN A 26 16.19 15.41 -5.59
N LEU A 27 16.34 15.01 -6.86
CA LEU A 27 15.27 15.14 -7.86
C LEU A 27 14.02 14.35 -7.45
N ASP A 28 14.18 13.09 -7.05
CA ASP A 28 13.06 12.24 -6.63
C ASP A 28 12.28 12.83 -5.45
N ARG A 29 12.97 13.47 -4.50
CA ARG A 29 12.34 14.17 -3.38
C ARG A 29 11.49 15.37 -3.81
N GLN A 30 11.79 15.97 -4.96
CA GLN A 30 11.04 17.11 -5.48
C GLN A 30 9.82 16.68 -6.31
N ILE A 31 9.76 15.42 -6.75
CA ILE A 31 8.59 14.90 -7.48
C ILE A 31 7.47 14.63 -6.49
N THR A 32 6.36 15.32 -6.64
CA THR A 32 5.22 15.20 -5.73
C THR A 32 4.43 13.92 -5.98
N LYS A 33 3.67 13.49 -4.97
CA LYS A 33 2.74 12.35 -5.10
C LYS A 33 1.70 12.60 -6.20
N ASP A 34 1.25 13.84 -6.36
CA ASP A 34 0.29 14.23 -7.40
C ASP A 34 0.90 14.17 -8.80
N GLU A 35 2.15 14.60 -8.95
CA GLU A 35 2.88 14.47 -10.22
C GLU A 35 3.05 12.99 -10.61
N LEU A 36 3.38 12.13 -9.65
CA LEU A 36 3.44 10.68 -9.88
C LEU A 36 2.07 10.11 -10.22
N LYS A 37 1.01 10.52 -9.53
CA LYS A 37 -0.37 10.05 -9.76
C LYS A 37 -0.88 10.45 -11.14
N LEU A 38 -0.54 11.66 -11.60
CA LEU A 38 -1.07 12.24 -12.83
C LEU A 38 -0.32 11.79 -14.09
N HIS A 39 1.00 11.58 -13.99
CA HIS A 39 1.85 11.36 -15.16
C HIS A 39 2.45 9.94 -15.25
N CYS A 40 2.46 9.18 -14.15
CA CYS A 40 3.14 7.88 -14.12
C CYS A 40 2.14 6.73 -14.00
N ARG A 41 2.22 5.77 -14.93
CA ARG A 41 1.55 4.48 -14.80
C ARG A 41 2.22 3.66 -13.70
N ARG A 42 1.45 3.20 -12.73
CA ARG A 42 1.87 2.20 -11.75
C ARG A 42 1.43 0.84 -12.28
N ARG A 43 2.36 -0.12 -12.30
CA ARG A 43 2.06 -1.52 -12.56
C ARG A 43 2.26 -2.31 -11.27
N THR A 44 1.34 -3.19 -10.93
CA THR A 44 1.60 -4.16 -9.87
C THR A 44 2.72 -5.12 -10.27
N ARG A 45 3.36 -5.71 -9.26
CA ARG A 45 4.51 -6.61 -9.44
C ARG A 45 4.14 -8.00 -10.00
N GLY A 46 2.84 -8.29 -10.09
CA GLY A 46 2.32 -9.59 -10.51
C GLY A 46 2.00 -10.49 -9.33
N GLU A 47 1.10 -11.45 -9.57
CA GLU A 47 0.57 -12.33 -8.53
C GLU A 47 1.67 -13.18 -7.89
N GLU A 48 2.44 -13.89 -8.69
CA GLU A 48 3.48 -14.81 -8.22
C GLU A 48 4.52 -14.12 -7.34
N GLN A 49 5.08 -13.00 -7.82
CA GLN A 49 6.06 -12.23 -7.05
C GLN A 49 5.44 -11.64 -5.77
N THR A 50 4.17 -11.23 -5.80
CA THR A 50 3.48 -10.74 -4.59
C THR A 50 3.30 -11.87 -3.58
N ILE A 51 2.88 -13.05 -4.03
CA ILE A 51 2.73 -14.24 -3.19
C ILE A 51 4.05 -14.62 -2.53
N GLN A 52 5.14 -14.71 -3.30
CA GLN A 52 6.45 -15.10 -2.78
C GLN A 52 6.94 -14.15 -1.67
N LEU A 53 6.77 -12.84 -1.88
CA LEU A 53 7.17 -11.84 -0.88
C LEU A 53 6.29 -11.89 0.37
N LEU A 54 4.99 -12.16 0.24
CA LEU A 54 4.09 -12.33 1.37
C LEU A 54 4.37 -13.63 2.14
N ASP A 55 4.62 -14.74 1.44
CA ASP A 55 5.05 -16.01 2.04
C ASP A 55 6.33 -15.81 2.88
N GLN A 56 7.33 -15.12 2.33
CA GLN A 56 8.60 -14.82 3.02
C GLN A 56 8.35 -13.96 4.26
N LEU A 57 7.62 -12.85 4.10
CA LEU A 57 7.35 -11.93 5.20
C LEU A 57 6.58 -12.60 6.34
N ILE A 58 5.53 -13.36 6.02
CA ILE A 58 4.74 -14.06 7.03
C ILE A 58 5.61 -15.07 7.76
N SER A 59 6.45 -15.82 7.03
CA SER A 59 7.37 -16.78 7.63
C SER A 59 8.35 -16.12 8.60
N GLU A 60 8.85 -14.92 8.28
CA GLU A 60 9.71 -14.14 9.17
C GLU A 60 8.96 -13.62 10.40
N LEU A 61 7.73 -13.12 10.23
CA LEU A 61 6.95 -12.54 11.33
C LEU A 61 6.35 -13.57 12.29
N ILE A 62 6.19 -14.82 11.87
CA ILE A 62 5.79 -15.91 12.78
C ILE A 62 6.99 -16.60 13.44
N SER A 63 8.21 -16.25 13.01
CA SER A 63 9.45 -16.76 13.62
C SER A 63 9.84 -15.95 14.86
N ASP A 64 10.93 -16.33 15.50
CA ASP A 64 11.55 -15.60 16.61
C ASP A 64 11.93 -14.15 16.27
N LYS A 65 12.11 -13.84 14.97
CA LYS A 65 12.33 -12.46 14.49
C LYS A 65 11.10 -11.58 14.58
N GLY A 66 9.91 -12.17 14.63
CA GLY A 66 8.65 -11.48 14.74
C GLY A 66 8.20 -11.27 16.19
N ASN A 67 9.15 -11.19 17.12
CA ASN A 67 8.86 -10.92 18.52
C ASN A 67 9.04 -9.43 18.84
N ASP A 68 8.29 -8.96 19.82
CA ASP A 68 8.43 -7.62 20.32
C ASP A 68 9.66 -7.45 21.23
N SER A 69 9.86 -6.25 21.77
CA SER A 69 11.01 -5.94 22.60
C SER A 69 11.06 -6.74 23.92
N LEU A 70 9.94 -7.32 24.32
CA LEU A 70 9.77 -8.14 25.51
C LEU A 70 9.73 -9.64 25.15
N GLY A 71 9.92 -10.01 23.88
CA GLY A 71 9.89 -11.39 23.41
C GLY A 71 8.48 -11.92 23.11
N VAL A 72 7.46 -11.05 23.09
CA VAL A 72 6.07 -11.46 22.79
C VAL A 72 5.89 -11.57 21.27
N PRO A 73 5.39 -12.70 20.74
CA PRO A 73 5.14 -12.85 19.31
C PRO A 73 4.15 -11.80 18.78
N LEU A 74 4.51 -11.13 17.69
CA LEU A 74 3.66 -10.13 17.04
C LEU A 74 2.44 -10.78 16.36
N LEU A 75 2.62 -11.98 15.81
CA LEU A 75 1.57 -12.73 15.13
C LEU A 75 1.40 -14.10 15.77
N ASP A 76 0.15 -14.52 15.96
CA ASP A 76 -0.16 -15.91 16.26
C ASP A 76 0.14 -16.79 15.02
N PRO A 77 1.08 -17.74 15.10
CA PRO A 77 1.52 -18.50 13.92
C PRO A 77 0.40 -19.31 13.26
N ILE A 78 -0.47 -19.93 14.07
CA ILE A 78 -1.54 -20.81 13.60
C ILE A 78 -2.60 -19.98 12.88
N ARG A 79 -3.05 -18.90 13.52
CA ARG A 79 -4.04 -17.98 12.97
C ARG A 79 -3.53 -17.30 11.71
N MET A 80 -2.27 -16.86 11.68
CA MET A 80 -1.70 -16.18 10.53
C MET A 80 -1.57 -17.09 9.31
N GLN A 81 -1.10 -18.32 9.50
CA GLN A 81 -1.05 -19.31 8.43
C GLN A 81 -2.44 -19.59 7.85
N HIS A 82 -3.46 -19.71 8.71
CA HIS A 82 -4.83 -19.91 8.26
C HIS A 82 -5.37 -18.71 7.47
N ILE A 83 -5.19 -17.48 7.98
CA ILE A 83 -5.58 -16.25 7.27
C ILE A 83 -4.91 -16.21 5.90
N TRP A 84 -3.60 -16.46 5.86
CA TRP A 84 -2.86 -16.40 4.60
C TRP A 84 -3.34 -17.43 3.59
N LEU A 85 -3.57 -18.67 4.01
CA LEU A 85 -4.11 -19.73 3.15
C LEU A 85 -5.45 -19.34 2.53
N VAL A 86 -6.31 -18.64 3.28
CA VAL A 86 -7.60 -18.15 2.79
C VAL A 86 -7.41 -16.96 1.84
N GLN A 87 -6.57 -15.99 2.20
CA GLN A 87 -6.40 -14.71 1.48
C GLN A 87 -5.52 -14.79 0.24
N LYS A 88 -4.59 -15.75 0.16
CA LYS A 88 -3.64 -15.93 -0.96
C LYS A 88 -4.34 -15.94 -2.32
N ARG A 89 -5.54 -16.53 -2.41
CA ARG A 89 -6.37 -16.58 -3.64
C ARG A 89 -6.79 -15.20 -4.18
N HIS A 90 -6.79 -14.17 -3.32
CA HIS A 90 -7.20 -12.81 -3.66
C HIS A 90 -6.03 -11.94 -4.10
N VAL A 91 -4.79 -12.44 -4.08
CA VAL A 91 -3.64 -11.70 -4.59
C VAL A 91 -3.83 -11.34 -6.06
N LYS A 92 -4.42 -12.22 -6.87
CA LYS A 92 -4.81 -11.91 -8.26
C LYS A 92 -5.79 -10.74 -8.38
N CYS A 93 -6.71 -10.59 -7.42
CA CYS A 93 -7.77 -9.57 -7.47
C CYS A 93 -7.20 -8.15 -7.30
N ILE A 94 -6.02 -8.02 -6.69
CA ILE A 94 -5.34 -6.74 -6.47
C ILE A 94 -4.24 -6.46 -7.51
N GLN A 95 -4.04 -7.35 -8.49
CA GLN A 95 -3.10 -7.12 -9.59
C GLN A 95 -3.74 -6.32 -10.73
N ASP A 96 -2.88 -5.75 -11.58
CA ASP A 96 -3.32 -5.11 -12.81
C ASP A 96 -3.62 -6.17 -13.88
N PRO A 97 -4.88 -6.29 -14.33
CA PRO A 97 -5.22 -7.22 -15.40
C PRO A 97 -4.57 -6.77 -16.72
N PRO A 98 -4.06 -7.70 -17.55
CA PRO A 98 -3.44 -7.35 -18.82
C PRO A 98 -4.40 -6.67 -19.80
N ASP A 99 -5.69 -7.03 -19.75
CA ASP A 99 -6.70 -6.60 -20.74
C ASP A 99 -7.61 -5.48 -20.25
N VAL A 100 -7.29 -4.87 -19.10
CA VAL A 100 -8.07 -3.76 -18.54
C VAL A 100 -7.28 -2.46 -18.66
N ALA A 101 -7.83 -1.50 -19.40
CA ALA A 101 -7.27 -0.18 -19.57
C ALA A 101 -7.43 0.65 -18.27
N LEU A 102 -6.55 0.43 -17.29
CA LEU A 102 -6.55 1.15 -16.01
C LEU A 102 -6.12 2.62 -16.12
N TYR A 103 -5.56 3.04 -17.25
CA TYR A 103 -5.07 4.41 -17.46
C TYR A 103 -5.54 4.92 -18.81
N THR A 104 -6.30 6.01 -18.78
CA THR A 104 -6.80 6.68 -19.99
C THR A 104 -6.04 8.00 -20.16
N GLN A 105 -5.51 8.26 -21.36
CA GLN A 105 -4.91 9.56 -21.65
C GLN A 105 -6.01 10.61 -21.83
N THR A 106 -6.04 11.62 -20.97
CA THR A 106 -7.03 12.70 -21.03
C THR A 106 -6.49 14.00 -21.59
N GLY A 107 -5.17 14.13 -21.71
CA GLY A 107 -4.55 15.32 -22.28
C GLY A 107 -3.02 15.29 -22.21
N THR A 108 -2.42 16.44 -22.49
CA THR A 108 -0.98 16.67 -22.35
C THR A 108 -0.72 18.03 -21.75
N ILE A 109 0.32 18.14 -20.91
CA ILE A 109 0.81 19.40 -20.35
C ILE A 109 2.28 19.60 -20.72
N ILE A 110 2.74 20.84 -20.81
CA ILE A 110 4.16 21.16 -20.99
C ILE A 110 4.74 21.57 -19.64
N LYS A 111 5.82 20.92 -19.22
CA LYS A 111 6.50 21.18 -17.95
C LYS A 111 8.01 21.20 -18.16
N GLY A 112 8.63 22.34 -17.87
CA GLY A 112 10.06 22.53 -18.14
C GLY A 112 10.43 22.32 -19.62
N GLY A 113 9.52 22.64 -20.54
CA GLY A 113 9.70 22.39 -21.99
C GLY A 113 9.46 20.94 -22.43
N VAL A 114 9.20 20.01 -21.51
CA VAL A 114 8.92 18.61 -21.81
C VAL A 114 7.41 18.37 -21.82
N GLN A 115 6.91 17.70 -22.85
CA GLN A 115 5.50 17.32 -22.96
C GLN A 115 5.21 16.06 -22.12
N LEU A 116 4.31 16.17 -21.16
CA LEU A 116 3.85 15.09 -20.29
C LEU A 116 2.41 14.74 -20.62
N GLN A 117 2.11 13.45 -20.67
CA GLN A 117 0.73 12.97 -20.78
C GLN A 117 0.03 13.06 -19.42
N THR A 118 -1.24 13.44 -19.45
CA THR A 118 -2.16 13.36 -18.32
C THR A 118 -2.86 12.01 -18.41
N LEU A 119 -2.54 11.13 -17.47
CA LEU A 119 -2.97 9.73 -17.44
C LEU A 119 -3.66 9.45 -16.11
N PRO A 120 -4.88 9.98 -15.88
CA PRO A 120 -5.65 9.60 -14.71
C PRO A 120 -5.84 8.08 -14.68
N CYS A 121 -5.61 7.54 -13.49
CA CYS A 121 -5.90 6.15 -13.22
C CYS A 121 -7.41 5.99 -13.11
N ALA A 122 -7.99 5.14 -13.97
CA ALA A 122 -9.37 4.69 -13.87
C ALA A 122 -9.58 3.66 -12.75
N ARG A 123 -8.54 3.36 -11.95
CA ARG A 123 -8.72 2.70 -10.65
C ARG A 123 -9.67 3.57 -9.84
N GLY A 124 -10.92 3.15 -9.79
CA GLY A 124 -11.93 3.81 -8.99
C GLY A 124 -11.50 3.78 -7.53
N SER A 125 -11.49 4.96 -6.93
CA SER A 125 -12.00 5.19 -5.58
C SER A 125 -13.53 5.05 -5.56
N THR A 126 -14.12 4.20 -6.42
CA THR A 126 -15.47 3.73 -6.19
C THR A 126 -15.39 3.08 -4.84
N SER A 127 -16.00 3.75 -3.87
CA SER A 127 -16.47 3.19 -2.62
C SER A 127 -16.93 1.77 -2.90
N LEU A 128 -16.04 0.80 -2.76
CA LEU A 128 -16.46 -0.50 -2.31
C LEU A 128 -16.87 -0.22 -0.86
N GLU A 129 -18.09 0.31 -0.73
CA GLU A 129 -18.80 0.48 0.53
C GLU A 129 -18.00 1.18 1.63
N SER A 130 -17.41 2.35 1.34
CA SER A 130 -16.67 3.13 2.35
C SER A 130 -15.48 2.40 3.00
N PHE A 131 -14.99 1.29 2.45
CA PHE A 131 -13.78 0.60 2.96
C PHE A 131 -12.59 1.55 3.07
N HIS A 132 -12.48 2.51 2.13
CA HIS A 132 -11.47 3.55 2.18
C HIS A 132 -11.59 4.49 3.40
N CYS A 133 -12.79 4.69 3.94
CA CYS A 133 -13.03 5.45 5.16
C CYS A 133 -12.67 4.64 6.42
N LEU A 134 -12.80 3.31 6.38
CA LEU A 134 -12.35 2.43 7.47
C LEU A 134 -10.84 2.19 7.47
N PHE A 135 -10.10 2.53 6.41
CA PHE A 135 -8.64 2.46 6.44
C PHE A 135 -8.02 3.25 7.57
N ASN A 136 -8.62 4.38 7.97
CA ASN A 136 -8.14 5.17 9.11
C ASN A 136 -8.32 4.45 10.45
N GLN A 137 -9.14 3.40 10.50
CA GLN A 137 -9.32 2.56 11.68
C GLN A 137 -8.32 1.39 11.68
N PHE A 138 -7.99 0.83 10.50
CA PHE A 138 -7.04 -0.28 10.38
C PHE A 138 -5.58 0.16 10.30
N ILE A 139 -5.32 1.38 9.81
CA ILE A 139 -4.00 1.96 9.68
C ILE A 139 -3.81 2.92 10.85
N PRO A 140 -2.89 2.66 11.77
CA PRO A 140 -2.66 3.52 12.92
C PRO A 140 -1.92 4.78 12.48
N GLY A 141 -2.66 5.74 11.93
CA GLY A 141 -2.12 7.03 11.50
C GLY A 141 -0.99 6.94 10.47
N ASN A 142 -0.26 8.05 10.34
CA ASN A 142 0.65 8.32 9.22
C ASN A 142 1.96 7.51 9.24
N SER A 143 2.10 6.52 10.11
CA SER A 143 3.36 5.83 10.44
C SER A 143 3.55 4.47 9.76
N ALA A 144 2.57 3.96 9.02
CA ALA A 144 2.70 2.66 8.37
C ALA A 144 3.59 2.72 7.11
N ASN A 145 4.67 1.93 7.09
CA ASN A 145 5.45 1.70 5.86
C ASN A 145 4.65 0.86 4.85
N SER A 146 5.13 0.79 3.60
CA SER A 146 4.42 0.15 2.48
C SER A 146 4.19 -1.37 2.63
N LEU A 147 4.94 -2.02 3.52
CA LEU A 147 4.84 -3.46 3.77
C LEU A 147 3.83 -3.74 4.89
N ASN A 148 3.91 -2.99 6.00
CA ASN A 148 2.93 -3.03 7.09
C ASN A 148 1.53 -2.64 6.59
N PHE A 149 1.47 -1.68 5.66
CA PHE A 149 0.23 -1.31 4.98
C PHE A 149 -0.47 -2.51 4.31
N GLN A 150 0.29 -3.48 3.77
CA GLN A 150 -0.28 -4.66 3.11
C GLN A 150 -0.82 -5.67 4.13
N ILE A 151 -0.20 -5.81 5.30
CA ILE A 151 -0.69 -6.68 6.37
C ILE A 151 -1.97 -6.09 6.98
N TYR A 152 -1.98 -4.79 7.31
CA TYR A 152 -3.18 -4.10 7.82
C TYR A 152 -4.34 -4.12 6.81
N LEU A 153 -4.03 -4.05 5.51
CA LEU A 153 -4.99 -4.26 4.43
C LEU A 153 -5.62 -5.65 4.46
N LEU A 154 -4.80 -6.70 4.61
CA LEU A 154 -5.27 -8.09 4.62
C LEU A 154 -6.12 -8.39 5.86
N GLU A 155 -5.67 -7.94 7.03
CA GLU A 155 -6.42 -8.05 8.28
C GLU A 155 -7.73 -7.24 8.24
N GLY A 156 -7.66 -5.98 7.81
CA GLY A 156 -8.84 -5.12 7.66
C GLY A 156 -9.84 -5.68 6.66
N LEU A 157 -9.38 -6.28 5.56
CA LEU A 157 -10.25 -6.94 4.58
C LEU A 157 -10.92 -8.20 5.16
N HIS A 158 -10.18 -9.01 5.93
CA HIS A 158 -10.76 -10.17 6.62
C HIS A 158 -11.85 -9.75 7.61
N HIS A 159 -11.59 -8.72 8.44
CA HIS A 159 -12.54 -8.20 9.41
C HIS A 159 -13.76 -7.54 8.75
N TRP A 160 -13.55 -6.78 7.67
CA TRP A 160 -14.66 -6.22 6.88
C TRP A 160 -15.57 -7.32 6.34
N ASN A 161 -15.01 -8.35 5.73
CA ASN A 161 -15.77 -9.47 5.19
C ASN A 161 -16.48 -10.27 6.28
N HIS A 162 -15.85 -10.46 7.44
CA HIS A 162 -16.47 -11.10 8.60
C HIS A 162 -17.66 -10.30 9.10
N ASN A 163 -17.48 -9.00 9.38
CA ASN A 163 -18.55 -8.14 9.88
C ASN A 163 -19.73 -8.03 8.90
N ARG A 164 -19.47 -8.03 7.59
CA ARG A 164 -20.53 -8.07 6.57
C ARG A 164 -21.23 -9.43 6.50
N ALA A 165 -20.50 -10.52 6.66
CA ALA A 165 -21.11 -11.85 6.73
C ALA A 165 -21.99 -11.98 7.98
N THR A 166 -21.53 -11.47 9.13
CA THR A 166 -22.30 -11.39 10.37
C THR A 166 -23.53 -10.49 10.20
N ALA A 167 -23.38 -9.29 9.63
CA ALA A 167 -24.49 -8.36 9.37
C ALA A 167 -25.49 -8.86 8.31
N ALA A 168 -25.08 -9.76 7.42
CA ALA A 168 -25.97 -10.40 6.45
C ALA A 168 -26.80 -11.52 7.06
N VAL A 169 -26.42 -12.03 8.24
CA VAL A 169 -27.06 -13.16 8.93
C VAL A 169 -27.75 -12.75 10.23
N GLU A 170 -27.35 -11.64 10.86
CA GLU A 170 -27.84 -11.19 12.16
C GLU A 170 -28.37 -9.75 12.14
N THR A 171 -29.60 -9.57 12.64
CA THR A 171 -30.08 -8.29 13.21
C THR A 171 -29.39 -8.08 14.55
N GLU A 172 -28.32 -7.28 14.53
CA GLU A 172 -27.54 -6.76 15.68
C GLU A 172 -27.11 -7.76 16.77
N THR A 173 -25.78 -7.90 16.97
CA THR A 173 -25.14 -7.54 18.25
C THR A 173 -23.61 -7.47 18.07
N SER A 174 -23.06 -6.26 18.17
CA SER A 174 -21.61 -6.03 18.20
C SER A 174 -21.01 -6.54 19.50
N GLY A 175 -19.98 -7.37 19.41
CA GLY A 175 -19.30 -7.94 20.58
C GLY A 175 -17.82 -8.24 20.35
N LEU A 176 -17.01 -7.22 20.04
CA LEU A 176 -15.63 -7.10 20.55
C LEU A 176 -15.01 -5.75 20.13
N HIS A 177 -14.72 -4.89 21.09
CA HIS A 177 -13.87 -3.71 20.90
C HIS A 177 -12.49 -4.01 21.49
N THR A 178 -11.44 -3.98 20.67
CA THR A 178 -10.08 -3.83 21.20
C THR A 178 -9.23 -3.01 20.23
N TYR A 179 -9.09 -1.73 20.55
CA TYR A 179 -8.13 -0.78 19.98
C TYR A 179 -7.15 -0.40 21.09
N SER A 180 -6.13 -1.24 21.35
CA SER A 180 -5.06 -0.83 22.25
C SER A 180 -3.94 -0.20 21.44
N GLY A 181 -3.76 1.12 21.61
CA GLY A 181 -2.65 1.86 21.01
C GLY A 181 -1.26 1.35 21.43
N GLU A 182 -1.17 0.64 22.56
CA GLU A 182 0.08 0.02 23.02
C GLU A 182 0.51 -1.14 22.13
N LEU A 183 -0.43 -1.97 21.68
CA LEU A 183 -0.13 -3.10 20.78
C LEU A 183 0.43 -2.60 19.44
N VAL A 184 -0.20 -1.55 18.92
CA VAL A 184 0.20 -0.84 17.71
C VAL A 184 1.59 -0.22 17.81
N HIS A 185 1.90 0.42 18.95
CA HIS A 185 3.22 1.01 19.18
C HIS A 185 4.32 -0.06 19.24
N SER A 186 4.03 -1.22 19.85
CA SER A 186 4.97 -2.33 19.95
C SER A 186 5.29 -2.92 18.57
N VAL A 187 4.28 -3.14 17.72
CA VAL A 187 4.49 -3.66 16.34
C VAL A 187 5.39 -2.74 15.51
N ASN A 188 5.12 -1.42 15.52
CA ASN A 188 5.90 -0.47 14.74
C ASN A 188 7.36 -0.36 15.21
N THR A 189 7.58 -0.40 16.53
CA THR A 189 8.93 -0.30 17.11
C THR A 189 9.81 -1.51 16.76
N ASN A 190 9.22 -2.70 16.64
CA ASN A 190 9.99 -3.91 16.33
C ASN A 190 10.25 -4.06 14.83
N TYR A 191 9.38 -3.55 13.96
CA TYR A 191 9.65 -3.45 12.54
C TYR A 191 10.97 -2.69 12.25
N GLU A 192 11.17 -1.52 12.88
CA GLU A 192 12.38 -0.72 12.69
C GLU A 192 13.65 -1.46 13.16
N ARG A 193 13.56 -2.31 14.19
CA ARG A 193 14.70 -3.10 14.66
C ARG A 193 15.12 -4.20 13.71
N VAL A 194 14.16 -4.82 13.02
CA VAL A 194 14.42 -5.96 12.14
C VAL A 194 14.84 -5.50 10.75
N PHE A 195 14.26 -4.40 10.25
CA PHE A 195 14.42 -4.00 8.84
C PHE A 195 15.05 -2.61 8.63
N GLY A 196 15.27 -1.83 9.69
CA GLY A 196 15.92 -0.52 9.65
C GLY A 196 14.97 0.66 9.51
#